data_AF-A0A1L9BP20-F1
#
_entry.id   AF-A0A1L9BP20-F1
#
_cell.length_a   1.000
_cell.length_b   1.000
_cell.length_c   1.000
_cell.angle_alpha   90.00
_cell.angle_beta   90.00
_cell.angle_gamma   90.00
#
_symmetry.space_group_name_H-M   'P 1'
#
loop_
_entity.id
_entity.type
_entity.pdbx_description
1 polymer ?
#
loop_
_entity_poly.entity_id
_entity_poly.type
_entity_poly.pdbx_seq_one_letter_code
_entity_poly.pdbx_strand_id
1 'polypeptide(L)'
;MAEKPPLPRFILEEAQKWITRVIFAGVAMSLVYLLSPLRDRLTLIWHGPDRLAEISDKLDQLSQDVMRATGEDRVIQEVAGLSYVREPVYQGDPITLSLVVRRTRTGAACTLISRTAIFTDEANIASAGPAQKPARQVGSNETPLRLRMDVPPQVAPGRVTVYLSLEFDCAGRAVYDATRPVAFMLLRKPG
;
A
#
# COMPACT_ATOMS: atom_id res chain seq x y z
N MET A 1 -39.29 -84.32 -15.58
CA MET A 1 -37.83 -84.40 -15.83
C MET A 1 -37.50 -83.26 -16.79
N ALA A 2 -36.82 -82.21 -16.32
CA ALA A 2 -36.50 -81.05 -17.15
C ALA A 2 -35.20 -81.34 -17.91
N GLU A 3 -35.31 -81.42 -19.23
CA GLU A 3 -34.22 -81.66 -20.17
C GLU A 3 -33.25 -80.47 -20.13
N LYS A 4 -32.00 -80.70 -19.71
CA LYS A 4 -30.98 -79.63 -19.63
C LYS A 4 -30.71 -79.12 -21.04
N PRO A 5 -30.90 -77.82 -21.33
CA PRO A 5 -30.65 -77.29 -22.66
C PRO A 5 -29.16 -77.42 -23.02
N PRO A 6 -28.83 -77.65 -24.30
CA PRO A 6 -27.46 -77.86 -24.74
C PRO A 6 -26.62 -76.60 -24.44
N LEU A 7 -25.48 -76.83 -23.78
CA LEU A 7 -24.43 -75.86 -23.42
C LEU A 7 -24.19 -74.69 -24.41
N PRO A 8 -24.18 -74.86 -25.75
CA PRO A 8 -23.99 -73.74 -26.68
C PRO A 8 -25.06 -72.64 -26.60
N ARG A 9 -26.31 -72.96 -26.24
CA ARG A 9 -27.37 -71.94 -26.15
C ARG A 9 -27.20 -71.04 -24.92
N PHE A 10 -26.71 -71.60 -23.82
CA PHE A 10 -26.49 -70.86 -22.58
C PHE A 10 -25.39 -69.79 -22.74
N ILE A 11 -24.27 -70.13 -23.38
CA ILE A 11 -23.16 -69.19 -23.60
C ILE A 11 -23.59 -68.04 -24.52
N LEU A 12 -24.40 -68.32 -25.54
CA LEU A 12 -24.88 -67.30 -26.48
C LEU A 12 -25.84 -66.31 -25.80
N GLU A 13 -26.77 -66.81 -24.97
CA GLU A 13 -27.69 -65.97 -24.22
C GLU A 13 -26.97 -65.08 -23.20
N GLU A 14 -25.94 -65.60 -22.53
CA GLU A 14 -25.21 -64.84 -21.52
C GLU A 14 -24.27 -63.79 -22.14
N ALA A 15 -23.68 -64.09 -23.31
CA ALA A 15 -22.92 -63.12 -24.10
C ALA A 15 -23.81 -61.98 -24.60
N GLN A 16 -25.03 -62.28 -25.06
CA GLN A 16 -25.97 -61.27 -25.56
C GLN A 16 -26.39 -60.28 -24.45
N LYS A 17 -26.62 -60.79 -23.23
CA LYS A 17 -26.92 -59.95 -22.05
C LYS A 17 -25.74 -59.03 -21.68
N TRP A 18 -24.51 -59.53 -21.79
CA TRP A 18 -23.31 -58.74 -21.52
C TRP A 18 -23.14 -57.60 -22.51
N ILE A 19 -23.32 -57.87 -23.81
CA ILE A 19 -23.22 -56.85 -24.86
C ILE A 19 -24.26 -55.75 -24.66
N THR A 20 -25.51 -56.11 -24.36
CA THR A 20 -26.57 -55.11 -24.13
C THR A 20 -26.27 -54.22 -22.92
N ARG A 21 -25.74 -54.78 -21.83
CA ARG A 21 -25.35 -54.00 -20.64
C ARG A 21 -24.23 -53.01 -20.94
N VAL A 22 -23.22 -53.41 -21.71
CA VAL A 22 -22.11 -52.53 -22.10
C VAL A 22 -22.59 -51.39 -22.99
N ILE A 23 -23.47 -51.68 -23.96
CA ILE A 23 -24.03 -50.65 -24.85
C ILE A 23 -24.86 -49.64 -24.05
N PHE A 24 -25.75 -50.10 -23.16
CA PHE A 24 -26.55 -49.20 -22.34
C PHE A 24 -25.69 -48.35 -21.39
N ALA A 25 -24.66 -48.94 -20.76
CA ALA A 25 -23.74 -48.19 -19.92
C ALA A 25 -22.94 -47.14 -20.71
N GLY A 26 -22.48 -47.49 -21.92
CA GLY A 26 -21.75 -46.57 -22.79
C GLY A 26 -22.63 -45.40 -23.28
N VAL A 27 -23.88 -45.67 -23.66
CA VAL A 27 -24.84 -44.63 -24.07
C VAL A 27 -25.18 -43.72 -22.90
N ALA A 28 -25.44 -44.28 -21.71
CA ALA A 28 -25.72 -43.49 -20.51
C ALA A 28 -24.53 -42.59 -20.13
N MET A 29 -23.30 -43.11 -20.18
CA MET A 29 -22.09 -42.34 -19.87
C MET A 29 -21.85 -41.22 -20.91
N SER A 30 -22.13 -41.50 -22.19
CA SER A 30 -22.06 -40.50 -23.27
C SER A 30 -23.11 -39.40 -23.10
N LEU A 31 -24.33 -39.75 -22.68
CA LEU A 31 -25.39 -38.80 -22.37
C LEU A 31 -25.05 -37.91 -21.17
N VAL A 32 -24.47 -38.48 -20.11
CA VAL A 32 -23.98 -37.70 -18.96
C VAL A 32 -22.85 -36.75 -19.38
N TYR A 33 -21.94 -37.20 -20.26
CA TYR A 33 -20.87 -36.34 -20.77
C TYR A 33 -21.40 -35.20 -21.65
N LEU A 34 -22.43 -35.44 -22.47
CA LEU A 34 -23.03 -34.44 -23.36
C LEU A 34 -24.02 -33.50 -22.66
N LEU A 35 -24.77 -33.97 -21.67
CA LEU A 35 -25.81 -33.20 -20.98
C LEU A 35 -25.37 -32.62 -19.63
N SER A 36 -24.24 -33.05 -19.05
CA SER A 36 -23.80 -32.46 -17.79
C SER A 36 -23.13 -31.11 -18.00
N PRO A 37 -23.42 -30.10 -17.15
CA PRO A 37 -22.76 -28.79 -17.16
C PRO A 37 -21.30 -28.85 -16.68
N LEU A 38 -20.72 -30.05 -16.54
CA LEU A 38 -19.31 -30.23 -16.17
C LEU A 38 -18.37 -29.78 -17.30
N ARG A 39 -18.80 -29.82 -18.56
CA ARG A 39 -17.99 -29.32 -19.68
C ARG A 39 -17.72 -27.82 -19.55
N ASP A 40 -18.74 -27.05 -19.15
CA ASP A 40 -18.61 -25.60 -18.92
C ASP A 40 -17.82 -25.29 -17.64
N ARG A 41 -17.86 -26.16 -16.63
CA ARG A 41 -17.04 -26.02 -15.41
C ARG A 41 -15.56 -26.36 -15.66
N LEU A 42 -15.25 -27.29 -16.55
CA LEU A 42 -13.88 -27.65 -16.91
C LEU A 42 -13.20 -26.62 -17.81
N THR A 43 -13.94 -25.97 -18.72
CA THR A 43 -13.41 -24.85 -19.52
C THR A 43 -13.12 -23.62 -18.66
N LEU A 44 -13.91 -23.38 -17.60
CA LEU A 44 -13.66 -22.32 -16.61
C LEU A 44 -12.36 -22.54 -15.81
N ILE A 45 -11.97 -23.79 -15.55
CA ILE A 45 -10.70 -24.13 -14.91
C ILE A 45 -9.53 -23.98 -15.91
N TRP A 46 -9.77 -24.29 -17.19
CA TRP A 46 -8.74 -24.21 -18.24
C TRP A 46 -8.41 -22.76 -18.64
N HIS A 47 -9.36 -21.83 -18.52
CA HIS A 47 -9.14 -20.37 -18.60
C HIS A 47 -8.81 -19.74 -17.22
N GLY A 48 -8.49 -20.58 -16.22
CA GLY A 48 -8.04 -20.16 -14.90
C GLY A 48 -6.73 -19.34 -14.84
N PRO A 49 -5.73 -19.46 -15.74
CA PRO A 49 -4.49 -18.70 -15.59
C PRO A 49 -4.71 -17.19 -15.74
N ASP A 50 -5.60 -16.76 -16.63
CA ASP A 50 -5.89 -15.33 -16.84
C ASP A 50 -6.58 -14.71 -15.62
N ARG A 51 -7.45 -15.48 -14.95
CA ARG A 51 -8.10 -15.04 -13.70
C ARG A 51 -7.14 -15.00 -12.52
N LEU A 52 -6.16 -15.89 -12.47
CA LEU A 52 -5.12 -15.86 -11.43
C LEU A 52 -4.19 -14.65 -11.61
N ALA A 53 -3.84 -14.30 -12.85
CA ALA A 53 -3.10 -13.08 -13.14
C ALA A 53 -3.87 -11.82 -12.71
N GLU A 54 -5.16 -11.72 -13.04
CA GLU A 54 -5.99 -10.57 -12.65
C GLU A 54 -6.14 -10.44 -11.11
N ILE A 55 -6.22 -11.56 -10.39
CA ILE A 55 -6.28 -11.57 -8.92
C ILE A 55 -4.93 -11.13 -8.32
N SER A 56 -3.81 -11.57 -8.89
CA SER A 56 -2.47 -11.14 -8.47
C SER A 56 -2.29 -9.63 -8.64
N ASP A 57 -2.65 -9.09 -9.80
CA ASP A 57 -2.52 -7.66 -10.11
C ASP A 57 -3.37 -6.80 -9.16
N LYS A 58 -4.59 -7.25 -8.83
CA LYS A 58 -5.47 -6.56 -7.88
C LYS A 58 -4.91 -6.58 -6.46
N LEU A 59 -4.26 -7.66 -6.04
CA LEU A 59 -3.62 -7.74 -4.72
C LEU A 59 -2.41 -6.81 -4.63
N ASP A 60 -1.59 -6.74 -5.68
CA ASP A 60 -0.47 -5.81 -5.74
C ASP A 60 -0.93 -4.35 -5.70
N GLN A 61 -2.00 -4.03 -6.43
CA GLN A 61 -2.61 -2.70 -6.42
C GLN A 61 -3.18 -2.33 -5.05
N LEU A 62 -3.91 -3.25 -4.41
CA LEU A 62 -4.42 -3.04 -3.05
C LEU A 62 -3.29 -2.88 -2.03
N SER A 63 -2.23 -3.68 -2.14
CA SER A 63 -1.05 -3.54 -1.29
C SER A 63 -0.39 -2.17 -1.47
N GLN A 64 -0.24 -1.70 -2.70
CA GLN A 64 0.30 -0.37 -3.00
C GLN A 64 -0.60 0.75 -2.44
N ASP A 65 -1.91 0.62 -2.57
CA ASP A 65 -2.86 1.60 -2.05
C ASP A 65 -2.86 1.63 -0.51
N VAL A 66 -2.74 0.46 0.14
CA VAL A 66 -2.55 0.38 1.59
C VAL A 66 -1.21 0.99 2.01
N MET A 67 -0.11 0.72 1.31
CA MET A 67 1.20 1.32 1.60
C MET A 67 1.18 2.84 1.42
N ARG A 68 0.48 3.34 0.39
CA ARG A 68 0.29 4.78 0.15
C ARG A 68 -0.59 5.41 1.23
N ALA A 69 -1.65 4.73 1.65
CA ALA A 69 -2.56 5.22 2.69
C ALA A 69 -1.93 5.20 4.10
N THR A 70 -1.12 4.19 4.41
CA THR A 70 -0.40 4.05 5.68
C THR A 70 0.86 4.93 5.74
N GLY A 71 1.36 5.36 4.59
CA GLY A 71 2.59 6.14 4.46
C GLY A 71 3.86 5.29 4.59
N GLU A 72 3.78 3.98 4.41
CA GLU A 72 4.96 3.10 4.40
C GLU A 72 5.87 3.29 3.18
N ASP A 73 5.34 3.87 2.10
CA ASP A 73 6.12 4.28 0.92
C ASP A 73 6.96 5.55 1.15
N ARG A 74 6.73 6.25 2.26
CA ARG A 74 7.45 7.48 2.59
C ARG A 74 8.85 7.18 3.09
N VAL A 75 9.76 8.14 3.01
CA VAL A 75 11.14 7.96 3.51
C VAL A 75 11.18 8.08 5.04
N ILE A 76 10.34 8.98 5.58
CA ILE A 76 10.18 9.16 7.03
C ILE A 76 8.74 8.96 7.47
N GLN A 77 8.58 8.55 8.72
CA GLN A 77 7.30 8.47 9.40
C GLN A 77 7.34 9.31 10.68
N GLU A 78 6.32 10.12 10.86
CA GLU A 78 6.08 10.90 12.08
C GLU A 78 5.16 10.15 13.03
N VAL A 79 5.44 10.26 14.32
CA VAL A 79 4.52 9.80 15.36
C VAL A 79 3.44 10.87 15.56
N ALA A 80 2.19 10.51 15.29
CA ALA A 80 1.07 11.42 15.39
C ALA A 80 0.91 11.98 16.81
N GLY A 81 0.64 13.27 16.92
CA GLY A 81 0.41 13.94 18.21
C GLY A 81 1.66 14.32 19.01
N LEU A 82 2.86 13.96 18.55
CA LEU A 82 4.13 14.32 19.22
C LEU A 82 4.89 15.46 18.54
N SER A 83 4.41 15.94 17.40
CA SER A 83 4.96 17.09 16.67
C SER A 83 4.28 18.38 17.11
N TYR A 84 5.05 19.35 17.61
CA TYR A 84 4.54 20.65 18.08
C TYR A 84 5.59 21.76 17.97
N VAL A 85 5.12 23.01 17.88
CA VAL A 85 5.96 24.20 18.05
C VAL A 85 5.85 24.67 19.48
N ARG A 86 6.98 25.05 20.09
CA ARG A 86 6.98 25.62 21.44
C ARG A 86 6.46 27.06 21.41
N GLU A 87 5.35 27.31 22.09
CA GLU A 87 4.70 28.62 22.22
C GLU A 87 5.00 29.29 23.58
N PRO A 88 4.86 30.62 23.71
CA PRO A 88 4.45 31.59 22.67
C PRO A 88 5.55 31.85 21.63
N VAL A 89 5.12 32.25 20.43
CA VAL A 89 6.02 32.65 19.34
C VAL A 89 5.73 34.09 18.97
N TYR A 90 6.77 34.93 18.92
CA TYR A 90 6.66 36.30 18.47
C TYR A 90 7.33 36.50 17.11
N GLN A 91 6.81 37.42 16.32
CA GLN A 91 7.36 37.78 15.02
C GLN A 91 8.81 38.24 15.15
N GLY A 92 9.67 37.69 14.29
CA GLY A 92 11.12 37.95 14.30
C GLY A 92 11.90 37.13 15.32
N ASP A 93 11.25 36.37 16.20
CA ASP A 93 11.92 35.40 17.07
C ASP A 93 11.97 34.02 16.39
N PRO A 94 13.05 33.25 16.61
CA PRO A 94 13.14 31.89 16.11
C PRO A 94 12.18 30.96 16.85
N ILE A 95 11.53 30.08 16.10
CA ILE A 95 10.71 29.01 16.66
C ILE A 95 11.53 27.78 16.98
N THR A 96 11.00 26.95 17.89
CA THR A 96 11.51 25.59 18.11
C THR A 96 10.43 24.59 17.72
N LEU A 97 10.63 23.93 16.58
CA LEU A 97 9.82 22.82 16.12
C LEU A 97 10.34 21.52 16.73
N SER A 98 9.50 20.87 17.54
CA SER A 98 9.75 19.55 18.09
C SER A 98 9.02 18.51 17.26
N LEU A 99 9.73 17.49 16.79
CA LEU A 99 9.18 16.40 15.97
C LEU A 99 9.64 15.07 16.57
N VAL A 100 8.83 14.02 16.44
CA VAL A 100 9.27 12.64 16.67
C VAL A 100 9.13 11.89 15.37
N VAL A 101 10.28 11.53 14.80
CA VAL A 101 10.35 10.88 13.49
C VAL A 101 11.18 9.62 13.56
N ARG A 102 10.87 8.68 12.68
CA ARG A 102 11.69 7.52 12.39
C ARG A 102 11.80 7.34 10.88
N ARG A 103 12.90 6.72 10.44
CA ARG A 103 13.09 6.30 9.07
C ARG A 103 12.29 5.03 8.80
N THR A 104 11.60 4.97 7.67
CA THR A 104 10.86 3.77 7.26
C THR A 104 11.81 2.72 6.70
N ARG A 105 11.27 1.53 6.37
CA ARG A 105 12.02 0.50 5.65
C ARG A 105 12.48 0.99 4.28
N THR A 106 11.61 1.69 3.53
CA THR A 106 11.93 2.27 2.23
C THR A 106 13.02 3.34 2.35
N GLY A 107 12.93 4.18 3.38
CA GLY A 107 13.90 5.22 3.64
C GLY A 107 15.24 4.75 4.19
N ALA A 108 15.39 3.46 4.56
CA ALA A 108 16.57 2.92 5.25
C ALA A 108 17.89 3.23 4.51
N ALA A 109 17.88 3.13 3.18
CA ALA A 109 19.04 3.38 2.32
C ALA A 109 19.20 4.85 1.90
N CYS A 110 18.27 5.72 2.30
CA CYS A 110 18.25 7.13 1.88
C CYS A 110 19.01 8.02 2.86
N THR A 111 19.73 9.01 2.33
CA THR A 111 20.46 10.02 3.09
C THR A 111 19.75 11.36 2.98
N LEU A 112 19.37 11.97 4.11
CA LEU A 112 18.78 13.31 4.11
C LEU A 112 19.86 14.32 3.69
N ILE A 113 19.63 15.04 2.60
CA ILE A 113 20.54 16.02 2.01
C ILE A 113 20.21 17.42 2.54
N SER A 114 18.94 17.80 2.43
CA SER A 114 18.45 19.13 2.74
C SER A 114 17.08 19.07 3.41
N ARG A 115 16.80 20.08 4.24
CA ARG A 115 15.47 20.34 4.78
C ARG A 115 15.18 21.82 4.67
N THR A 116 13.94 22.15 4.32
CA THR A 116 13.47 23.53 4.18
C THR A 116 12.17 23.66 4.92
N ALA A 117 12.10 24.58 5.89
CA ALA A 117 10.85 24.87 6.58
C ALA A 117 9.94 25.71 5.68
N ILE A 118 8.71 25.29 5.51
CA ILE A 118 7.67 26.01 4.77
C ILE A 118 6.63 26.47 5.78
N PHE A 119 6.39 27.76 5.81
CA PHE A 119 5.41 28.41 6.68
C PHE A 119 4.22 28.87 5.85
N THR A 120 3.01 28.60 6.30
CA THR A 120 1.79 29.07 5.64
C THR A 120 0.95 29.83 6.65
N ASP A 121 0.62 31.08 6.33
CA ASP A 121 -0.19 31.96 7.18
C ASP A 121 -1.70 31.76 6.99
N GLU A 122 -2.52 32.56 7.69
CA GLU A 122 -3.99 32.52 7.59
C GLU A 122 -4.52 32.92 6.21
N ALA A 123 -3.73 33.70 5.45
CA ALA A 123 -4.05 34.04 4.06
C ALA A 123 -3.66 32.92 3.08
N ASN A 124 -3.17 31.78 3.60
CA ASN A 124 -2.73 30.62 2.84
C ASN A 124 -1.52 30.93 1.94
N ILE A 125 -0.70 31.92 2.32
CA ILE A 125 0.51 32.31 1.60
C ILE A 125 1.68 31.49 2.14
N ALA A 126 2.26 30.65 1.29
CA ALA A 126 3.43 29.84 1.64
C ALA A 126 4.72 30.66 1.53
N SER A 127 5.55 30.59 2.57
CA SER A 127 6.85 31.24 2.68
C SER A 127 7.90 30.24 3.13
N ALA A 128 8.92 30.04 2.29
CA ALA A 128 10.02 29.15 2.60
C ALA A 128 11.07 29.87 3.46
N GLY A 129 11.57 29.18 4.48
CA GLY A 129 12.82 29.52 5.15
C GLY A 129 14.04 29.07 4.34
N PRO A 130 15.26 29.34 4.84
CA PRO A 130 16.47 28.88 4.17
C PRO A 130 16.58 27.35 4.23
N ALA A 131 17.09 26.76 3.14
CA ALA A 131 17.45 25.35 3.12
C ALA A 131 18.62 25.08 4.08
N GLN A 132 18.48 24.05 4.91
CA GLN A 132 19.48 23.67 5.90
C GLN A 132 19.95 22.24 5.65
N LYS A 133 21.26 21.99 5.82
CA LYS A 133 21.79 20.64 5.89
C LYS A 133 21.47 20.02 7.25
N PRO A 134 21.06 18.75 7.30
CA PRO A 134 20.78 18.10 8.58
C PRO A 134 22.07 17.90 9.37
N ALA A 135 22.06 18.28 10.65
CA ALA A 135 23.18 18.04 11.56
C ALA A 135 23.39 16.55 11.88
N ARG A 136 22.33 15.74 11.76
CA ARG A 136 22.34 14.29 11.95
C ARG A 136 21.30 13.61 11.08
N GLN A 137 21.56 12.36 10.73
CA GLN A 137 20.59 11.51 10.04
C GLN A 137 19.55 10.96 11.01
N VAL A 138 18.36 10.66 10.50
CA VAL A 138 17.27 10.01 11.25
C VAL A 138 17.44 8.50 11.18
N GLY A 139 17.47 7.83 12.33
CA GLY A 139 17.57 6.37 12.40
C GLY A 139 16.23 5.67 12.21
N SER A 140 16.23 4.34 12.29
CA SER A 140 15.02 3.50 12.27
C SER A 140 14.19 3.59 13.56
N ASN A 141 14.80 4.02 14.66
CA ASN A 141 14.13 4.22 15.94
C ASN A 141 13.46 5.59 16.01
N GLU A 142 12.37 5.67 16.78
CA GLU A 142 11.72 6.95 17.09
C GLU A 142 12.72 7.90 17.73
N THR A 143 12.99 9.00 17.02
CA THR A 143 14.03 9.94 17.39
C THR A 143 13.40 11.33 17.56
N PRO A 144 13.46 11.93 18.76
CA PRO A 144 13.02 13.31 18.94
C PRO A 144 14.00 14.25 18.25
N LEU A 145 13.51 15.13 17.40
CA LEU A 145 14.24 16.21 16.76
C LEU A 145 13.74 17.55 17.29
N ARG A 146 14.67 18.42 17.68
CA ARG A 146 14.37 19.81 18.05
C ARG A 146 15.08 20.71 17.07
N LEU A 147 14.30 21.45 16.29
CA LEU A 147 14.79 22.28 15.21
C LEU A 147 14.50 23.73 15.54
N ARG A 148 15.57 24.52 15.65
CA ARG A 148 15.47 25.97 15.75
C ARG A 148 15.48 26.56 14.34
N MET A 149 14.50 27.39 14.02
CA MET A 149 14.36 28.00 12.70
C MET A 149 13.77 29.39 12.80
N ASP A 150 14.21 30.28 11.92
CA ASP A 150 13.70 31.64 11.83
C ASP A 150 12.42 31.65 10.97
N VAL A 151 11.40 32.37 11.45
CA VAL A 151 10.18 32.59 10.68
C VAL A 151 10.46 33.68 9.65
N PRO A 152 10.18 33.46 8.35
CA PRO A 152 10.39 34.50 7.34
C PRO A 152 9.60 35.77 7.66
N PRO A 153 10.18 36.98 7.45
CA PRO A 153 9.55 38.25 7.84
C PRO A 153 8.23 38.54 7.12
N GLN A 154 8.02 37.95 5.95
CA GLN A 154 6.79 38.07 5.17
C GLN A 154 5.60 37.28 5.73
N VAL A 155 5.83 36.36 6.68
CA VAL A 155 4.74 35.60 7.31
C VAL A 155 3.94 36.53 8.21
N ALA A 156 2.64 36.66 7.91
CA ALA A 156 1.75 37.49 8.70
C ALA A 156 1.51 36.90 10.11
N PRO A 157 1.43 37.74 11.17
CA PRO A 157 0.98 37.30 12.49
C PRO A 157 -0.44 36.71 12.43
N GLY A 158 -0.71 35.71 13.27
CA GLY A 158 -1.95 34.93 13.28
C GLY A 158 -1.67 33.43 13.44
N ARG A 159 -2.64 32.59 13.08
CA ARG A 159 -2.47 31.14 12.99
C ARG A 159 -1.59 30.78 11.79
N VAL A 160 -0.42 30.23 12.08
CA VAL A 160 0.54 29.79 11.08
C VAL A 160 0.68 28.27 11.15
N THR A 161 0.88 27.64 10.01
CA THR A 161 1.31 26.24 9.93
C THR A 161 2.75 26.16 9.45
N VAL A 162 3.51 25.20 9.97
CA VAL A 162 4.86 24.90 9.51
C VAL A 162 4.99 23.42 9.22
N TYR A 163 5.63 23.09 8.10
CA TYR A 163 6.10 21.75 7.81
C TYR A 163 7.51 21.82 7.20
N LEU A 164 8.22 20.70 7.18
CA LEU A 164 9.50 20.59 6.52
C LEU A 164 9.33 19.93 5.16
N SER A 165 9.81 20.57 4.11
CA SER A 165 10.14 19.88 2.86
C SER A 165 11.51 19.23 3.02
N LEU A 166 11.62 17.95 2.67
CA LEU A 166 12.80 17.11 2.90
C LEU A 166 13.28 16.55 1.57
N GLU A 167 14.58 16.62 1.35
CA GLU A 167 15.24 16.09 0.16
C GLU A 167 16.22 15.00 0.57
N PHE A 168 16.09 13.83 -0.05
CA PHE A 168 16.89 12.65 0.22
C PHE A 168 17.63 12.19 -1.03
N ASP A 169 18.84 11.66 -0.83
CA ASP A 169 19.55 10.86 -1.81
C ASP A 169 19.27 9.37 -1.53
N CYS A 170 18.54 8.72 -2.43
CA CYS A 170 18.27 7.30 -2.39
C CYS A 170 18.98 6.62 -3.57
N ALA A 171 20.23 6.18 -3.34
CA ALA A 171 21.06 5.51 -4.35
C ALA A 171 21.31 6.36 -5.63
N GLY A 172 21.66 7.63 -5.45
CA GLY A 172 21.96 8.57 -6.53
C GLY A 172 20.72 9.26 -7.13
N ARG A 173 19.53 9.05 -6.55
CA ARG A 173 18.28 9.69 -6.98
C ARG A 173 17.76 10.62 -5.89
N ALA A 174 17.40 11.83 -6.27
CA ALA A 174 16.71 12.76 -5.39
C ALA A 174 15.27 12.30 -5.16
N VAL A 175 14.89 12.08 -3.90
CA VAL A 175 13.54 11.76 -3.45
C VAL A 175 13.07 12.84 -2.50
N TYR A 176 11.87 13.35 -2.71
CA TYR A 176 11.28 14.41 -1.90
C TYR A 176 10.21 13.83 -0.97
N ASP A 177 10.20 14.29 0.27
CA ASP A 177 9.18 13.98 1.26
C ASP A 177 8.86 15.25 2.05
N ALA A 178 7.85 15.19 2.92
CA ALA A 178 7.48 16.31 3.78
C ALA A 178 7.20 15.87 5.21
N THR A 179 7.15 16.77 6.18
CA THR A 179 6.50 16.47 7.46
C THR A 179 5.04 16.88 7.42
N ARG A 180 4.26 16.43 8.40
CA ARG A 180 2.90 16.91 8.64
C ARG A 180 2.96 18.38 9.06
N PRO A 181 1.97 19.20 8.65
CA PRO A 181 1.85 20.56 9.13
C PRO A 181 1.59 20.60 10.64
N VAL A 182 2.33 21.48 11.32
CA VAL A 182 2.14 21.81 12.74
C VAL A 182 1.65 23.24 12.83
N ALA A 183 0.49 23.45 13.44
CA ALA A 183 -0.08 24.77 13.64
C ALA A 183 0.43 25.41 14.94
N PHE A 184 0.59 26.74 14.93
CA PHE A 184 0.92 27.55 16.11
C PHE A 184 0.42 28.99 15.91
N MET A 185 0.43 29.77 16.98
CA MET A 185 0.08 31.19 16.96
C MET A 185 1.33 32.06 16.88
N LEU A 186 1.46 32.83 15.80
CA LEU A 186 2.49 33.85 15.62
C LEU A 186 1.98 35.20 16.10
N LEU A 187 2.55 35.70 17.19
CA LEU A 187 2.14 36.94 17.83
C LEU A 187 2.99 38.13 17.36
N ARG A 188 2.40 39.33 17.36
CA ARG A 188 3.18 40.56 17.27
C ARG A 188 3.95 40.77 18.57
N LYS A 189 5.20 41.26 18.49
CA LYS A 189 5.94 41.66 19.69
C LYS A 189 5.19 42.78 20.41
N PRO A 190 5.01 42.72 21.74
CA PRO A 190 4.56 43.87 22.49
C PRO A 190 5.63 44.97 22.35
N GLY A 191 5.19 46.14 21.87
CA GLY A 191 6.02 47.33 21.78
C GLY A 191 6.26 47.99 23.13
#